data_AF-A0A965PP35-F1
#
_entry.id   AF-A0A965PP35-F1
#
_cell.length_a   1.000
_cell.length_b   1.000
_cell.length_c   1.000
_cell.angle_alpha   90.00
_cell.angle_beta   90.00
_cell.angle_gamma   90.00
#
_symmetry.space_group_name_H-M   'P 1'
#
loop_
_entity.id
_entity.type
_entity.pdbx_description
1 polymer ?
#
loop_
_entity_poly.entity_id
_entity_poly.type
_entity_poly.pdbx_seq_one_letter_code
_entity_poly.pdbx_strand_id
1 'polypeptide(L)'
;MAFQIVNESTLSAIVQNVAAMVAFPVPSDPAGSSDPAVQQMVQAANMAGIELLTMYDWQELIKNYQIPIQADTLAGADQELPDPDSS
;
A
#
# COMPACT_ATOMS: atom_id res chain seq x y z
N MET A 1 -23.91 2.17 17.00
CA MET A 1 -23.19 0.99 16.46
C MET A 1 -22.00 1.54 15.67
N ALA A 2 -20.82 1.58 16.27
CA ALA A 2 -19.61 2.02 15.57
C ALA A 2 -19.17 0.87 14.66
N PHE A 3 -19.15 1.09 13.35
CA PHE A 3 -18.64 0.12 12.40
C PHE A 3 -17.11 0.11 12.54
N GLN A 4 -16.56 -1.05 12.92
CA GLN A 4 -15.12 -1.26 12.86
C GLN A 4 -14.77 -1.55 11.41
N ILE A 5 -14.04 -0.63 10.76
CA ILE A 5 -13.50 -0.88 9.42
C ILE A 5 -12.41 -1.94 9.57
N VAL A 6 -12.75 -3.19 9.23
CA VAL A 6 -11.80 -4.31 9.21
C VAL A 6 -10.92 -4.16 7.97
N ASN A 7 -9.70 -3.65 8.17
CA ASN A 7 -8.77 -3.29 7.08
C ASN A 7 -8.13 -4.48 6.34
N GLU A 8 -8.34 -5.72 6.79
CA GLU A 8 -7.70 -6.91 6.21
C GLU A 8 -8.74 -8.02 5.92
N SER A 9 -9.78 -7.68 5.17
CA SER A 9 -10.73 -8.70 4.70
C SER A 9 -10.21 -9.37 3.42
N THR A 10 -10.10 -10.69 3.44
CA THR A 10 -9.81 -11.47 2.24
C THR A 10 -10.97 -11.38 1.25
N LEU A 11 -10.70 -11.59 -0.05
CA LEU A 11 -11.74 -11.68 -1.09
C LEU A 11 -12.90 -12.59 -0.67
N SER A 12 -12.58 -13.74 -0.05
CA SER A 12 -13.57 -14.69 0.42
C SER A 12 -14.50 -14.10 1.48
N ALA A 13 -13.93 -13.39 2.46
CA ALA A 13 -14.70 -12.73 3.50
C ALA A 13 -15.62 -11.64 2.91
N ILE A 14 -15.14 -10.86 1.94
CA ILE A 14 -15.94 -9.82 1.28
C ILE A 14 -17.14 -10.45 0.56
N VAL A 15 -16.92 -11.45 -0.29
CA VAL A 15 -18.00 -12.09 -1.05
C VAL A 15 -19.01 -12.77 -0.13
N GLN A 16 -18.56 -13.44 0.93
CA GLN A 16 -19.45 -14.08 1.91
C GLN A 16 -20.29 -13.06 2.69
N ASN A 17 -19.70 -11.93 3.09
CA ASN A 17 -20.42 -10.86 3.77
C ASN A 17 -21.48 -10.23 2.87
N VAL A 18 -21.13 -9.95 1.60
CA VAL A 18 -22.08 -9.42 0.63
C VAL A 18 -23.23 -10.40 0.38
N ALA A 19 -22.92 -11.68 0.19
CA ALA A 19 -23.93 -12.73 0.04
C ALA A 19 -24.88 -12.78 1.25
N ALA A 20 -24.35 -12.71 2.47
CA ALA A 20 -25.16 -12.68 3.69
C ALA A 20 -26.05 -11.43 3.78
N MET A 21 -25.55 -10.26 3.39
CA MET A 21 -26.31 -9.00 3.43
C MET A 21 -27.51 -8.99 2.48
N VAL A 22 -27.40 -9.67 1.34
CA VAL A 22 -28.48 -9.75 0.34
C VAL A 22 -29.30 -11.03 0.47
N ALA A 23 -29.14 -11.77 1.57
CA ALA A 23 -29.80 -13.05 1.82
C ALA A 23 -29.57 -14.10 0.71
N PHE A 24 -28.42 -14.04 0.04
CA PHE A 24 -27.97 -15.05 -0.93
C PHE A 24 -27.26 -16.20 -0.17
N PRO A 25 -27.33 -17.46 -0.66
CA PRO A 25 -26.59 -18.57 -0.07
C PRO A 25 -25.10 -18.27 0.02
N VAL A 26 -24.54 -18.30 1.24
CA VAL A 26 -23.15 -17.91 1.48
C VAL A 26 -22.20 -18.98 0.91
N PRO A 27 -21.39 -18.66 -0.12
CA PRO A 27 -20.49 -19.64 -0.72
C PRO A 27 -19.29 -19.93 0.19
N SER A 28 -19.04 -21.21 0.47
CA SER A 28 -17.92 -21.65 1.32
C SER A 28 -16.55 -21.44 0.66
N ASP A 29 -16.48 -21.59 -0.67
CA ASP A 29 -15.31 -21.28 -1.48
C ASP A 29 -15.72 -20.36 -2.66
N PRO A 30 -15.69 -19.03 -2.46
CA PRO A 30 -16.04 -18.07 -3.51
C PRO A 30 -15.08 -18.10 -4.70
N ALA A 31 -13.81 -18.46 -4.50
CA ALA A 31 -12.79 -18.45 -5.55
C ALA A 31 -12.90 -19.67 -6.47
N GLY A 32 -13.29 -20.83 -5.93
CA GLY A 32 -13.51 -22.06 -6.67
C GLY A 32 -14.96 -22.28 -7.14
N SER A 33 -15.88 -21.36 -6.87
CA SER A 33 -17.30 -21.54 -7.21
C SER A 33 -17.56 -21.54 -8.72
N SER A 34 -18.33 -22.53 -9.18
CA SER A 34 -18.83 -22.60 -10.56
C SER A 34 -20.16 -21.87 -10.76
N ASP A 35 -20.74 -21.27 -9.70
CA ASP A 35 -21.98 -20.51 -9.79
C ASP A 35 -21.71 -19.15 -10.49
N PRO A 36 -22.37 -18.86 -11.63
CA PRO A 36 -22.22 -17.58 -12.32
C PRO A 36 -22.50 -16.35 -11.45
N ALA A 37 -23.41 -16.45 -10.47
CA ALA A 37 -23.73 -15.32 -9.59
C ALA A 37 -22.57 -15.03 -8.62
N VAL A 38 -21.94 -16.07 -8.07
CA VAL A 38 -20.77 -15.94 -7.21
C VAL A 38 -19.57 -15.43 -7.99
N GLN A 39 -19.39 -15.89 -9.24
CA GLN A 39 -18.34 -15.39 -10.12
C GLN A 39 -18.49 -13.89 -10.42
N GLN A 40 -19.72 -13.42 -10.64
CA GLN A 40 -20.00 -11.99 -10.80
C GLN A 40 -19.67 -11.19 -9.53
N MET A 41 -20.00 -11.72 -8.34
CA MET A 41 -19.61 -11.07 -7.07
C MET A 41 -18.09 -10.97 -6.92
N VAL A 42 -17.35 -12.02 -7.28
CA VAL A 42 -15.87 -12.01 -7.26
C VAL A 42 -15.31 -10.98 -8.24
N GLN A 43 -15.84 -10.90 -9.45
CA GLN A 43 -15.41 -9.90 -10.44
C GLN A 43 -15.67 -8.48 -9.96
N ALA A 44 -16.87 -8.21 -9.42
CA ALA A 44 -17.23 -6.91 -8.88
C ALA A 44 -16.30 -6.51 -7.70
N ALA A 45 -15.99 -7.44 -6.81
CA ALA A 45 -15.06 -7.19 -5.70
C ALA A 45 -13.64 -6.84 -6.19
N ASN A 46 -13.15 -7.54 -7.22
CA ASN A 46 -11.84 -7.24 -7.83
C ASN A 46 -11.82 -5.87 -8.51
N MET A 47 -12.88 -5.50 -9.24
CA MET A 47 -12.99 -4.19 -9.87
C MET A 47 -13.02 -3.07 -8.82
N ALA A 48 -13.82 -3.22 -7.77
CA ALA A 48 -13.85 -2.26 -6.67
C ALA A 48 -12.49 -2.12 -5.97
N GLY A 49 -11.76 -3.22 -5.80
CA GLY A 49 -10.39 -3.20 -5.26
C GLY A 49 -9.42 -2.40 -6.13
N ILE A 50 -9.49 -2.56 -7.45
CA ILE A 50 -8.67 -1.79 -8.39
C ILE A 50 -9.06 -0.31 -8.36
N GLU A 51 -10.36 0.00 -8.39
CA GLU A 51 -10.85 1.38 -8.31
C GLU A 51 -10.35 2.10 -7.06
N LEU A 52 -10.38 1.43 -5.90
CA LEU A 52 -9.84 1.95 -4.64
C LEU A 52 -8.33 2.24 -4.73
N LEU A 53 -7.56 1.37 -5.37
CA LEU A 53 -6.12 1.60 -5.58
C LEU A 53 -5.84 2.76 -6.54
N THR A 54 -6.77 3.07 -7.44
CA THR A 54 -6.66 4.20 -8.37
C THR A 54 -7.26 5.50 -7.85
N MET A 55 -7.96 5.46 -6.70
CA MET A 55 -8.70 6.60 -6.17
C MET A 55 -7.80 7.71 -5.60
N TYR A 56 -6.60 7.35 -5.16
CA TYR A 56 -5.55 8.27 -4.73
C TYR A 56 -4.33 8.07 -5.61
N ASP A 57 -3.85 9.14 -6.24
CA ASP A 57 -2.61 9.09 -7.00
C ASP A 57 -1.45 8.68 -6.09
N TRP A 58 -0.63 7.74 -6.55
CA TRP A 58 0.58 7.26 -5.86
C TRP A 58 1.54 8.39 -5.43
N GLN A 59 1.37 9.60 -5.97
CA GLN A 59 2.11 10.80 -5.61
C GLN A 59 1.85 11.30 -4.17
N GLU A 60 0.77 10.89 -3.49
CA GLU A 60 0.56 11.24 -2.08
C GLU A 60 1.25 10.27 -1.10
N LEU A 61 1.81 9.15 -1.59
CA LEU A 61 2.57 8.16 -0.79
C LEU A 61 4.08 8.50 -0.71
N ILE A 62 4.47 9.77 -0.72
CA ILE A 62 5.88 10.18 -0.63
C ILE A 62 6.26 10.38 0.84
N LYS A 63 7.17 9.55 1.34
CA LYS A 63 7.75 9.70 2.68
C LYS A 63 8.90 10.71 2.60
N ASN A 64 8.69 11.92 3.13
CA ASN A 64 9.73 12.93 3.22
C ASN A 64 10.83 12.47 4.19
N TYR A 65 12.07 12.37 3.71
CA TYR A 65 13.25 12.14 4.54
C TYR A 65 14.14 13.37 4.51
N GLN A 66 14.48 13.92 5.68
CA GLN A 66 15.53 14.92 5.81
C GLN A 66 16.83 14.19 6.14
N ILE A 67 17.85 14.32 5.28
CA ILE A 67 19.20 13.82 5.54
C ILE A 67 20.01 15.00 6.10
N PRO A 68 20.29 15.07 7.41
CA PRO A 68 21.17 16.07 7.95
C PRO A 68 22.61 15.77 7.49
N ILE A 69 23.22 16.69 6.76
CA ILE A 69 24.66 16.64 6.48
C ILE A 69 25.36 17.19 7.73
N GLN A 70 25.94 16.29 8.53
CA GLN A 70 26.86 16.67 9.57
C GLN A 70 28.24 16.86 8.92
N ALA A 71 28.60 18.12 8.66
CA ALA A 71 29.97 18.45 8.25
C ALA A 71 30.86 18.22 9.47
N ASP A 72 31.67 17.16 9.43
CA ASP A 72 32.75 17.00 10.38
C ASP A 72 33.78 18.07 10.04
N THR A 73 33.81 19.16 10.80
CA THR A 73 34.94 20.09 10.74
C THR A 73 36.14 19.30 11.22
N LEU A 74 36.93 18.79 10.29
CA LEU A 74 38.29 18.32 10.56
C LEU A 74 38.97 19.40 11.38
N ALA A 75 39.17 19.13 12.67
CA ALA A 75 40.01 19.94 13.53
C ALA A 75 41.44 19.85 12.97
N GLY A 76 41.77 20.72 12.01
CA GLY A 76 43.05 20.69 11.31
C GLY A 76 43.08 21.24 9.88
N ALA A 77 41.99 21.77 9.33
CA ALA A 77 41.96 22.30 7.95
C ALA A 77 42.73 23.63 7.72
N ASP A 78 43.60 24.04 8.66
CA ASP A 78 44.57 25.12 8.49
C ASP A 78 46.00 24.59 8.24
N GLN A 79 46.17 23.31 7.88
CA GLN A 79 47.41 22.89 7.22
C GLN A 79 47.31 23.19 5.73
N GLU A 80 47.80 24.38 5.39
CA GLU A 80 48.16 24.83 4.04
C GLU A 80 48.82 23.65 3.30
N LEU A 81 48.17 23.20 2.23
CA LEU A 81 48.71 22.17 1.36
C LEU A 81 50.01 22.72 0.75
N PRO A 82 51.17 22.07 0.89
CA PRO A 82 52.42 22.62 0.37
C PRO A 82 52.32 22.76 -1.16
N ASP A 83 52.65 23.97 -1.65
CA ASP A 83 52.65 24.28 -3.08
C ASP A 83 53.58 23.31 -3.83
N PRO A 84 53.15 22.74 -4.97
CA PRO A 84 53.90 21.69 -5.66
C PRO A 84 55.20 22.16 -6.36
N ASP A 85 55.64 23.41 -6.19
CA ASP A 85 56.75 24.02 -6.94
C ASP A 85 57.86 24.67 -6.08
N SER A 86 57.96 24.34 -4.78
CA SER A 86 59.06 24.82 -3.94
C SER A 86 60.00 23.69 -3.46
N SER A 87 60.76 23.10 -4.39
CA SER A 87 62.18 22.67 -4.30
C SER A 87 62.51 21.60 -5.35
#